data_AF-A0A536KNQ3-F1
#
_entry.id   AF-A0A536KNQ3-F1
#
_cell.length_a   1.000
_cell.length_b   1.000
_cell.length_c   1.000
_cell.angle_alpha   90.00
_cell.angle_beta   90.00
_cell.angle_gamma   90.00
#
_symmetry.space_group_name_H-M   'P 1'
#
loop_
_entity.id
_entity.type
_entity.pdbx_description
1 polymer ?
#
loop_
_entity_poly.entity_id
_entity_poly.type
_entity_poly.pdbx_seq_one_letter_code
_entity_poly.pdbx_strand_id
1 'polypeptide(L)'
;MVAAIGMLLSLLTRTWQLIAAVVGGVGFGLFIDELGKFLTSDNNYFFKPTASLIYAMFIALYLTARELRRFRKLTARENLVNAIEASKDLPLGPISNVTRTHALAWLDAADTSHPLTLFLRRQFEMANPTLERKSALTTLLNGVRTRYAIIVHGRWFRRVITGVFLLQAAGVVLFVGYSLVIAAGAAAGSTDALAEFNATLRAGPILWTTLAGTLVVGAFTVIGVAQLRGSRHRAYRAFETAVLVDLLLVQPFTLLDSGFPGLTQVFIDLALLVSLRYMQREEVLLKVLHGSTSRVEISTA
;
A
#
# COMPACT_ATOMS: atom_id res chain seq x y z
N MET A 1 0.20 25.24 -5.65
CA MET A 1 -1.15 24.64 -5.48
C MET A 1 -2.25 25.44 -6.21
N VAL A 2 -2.35 26.77 -6.03
CA VAL A 2 -3.35 27.60 -6.74
C VAL A 2 -3.31 27.41 -8.26
N ALA A 3 -2.11 27.38 -8.87
CA ALA A 3 -1.97 27.12 -10.30
C ALA A 3 -2.58 25.77 -10.74
N ALA A 4 -2.41 24.70 -9.94
CA ALA A 4 -3.00 23.40 -10.23
C ALA A 4 -4.53 23.42 -10.14
N ILE A 5 -5.09 24.11 -9.14
CA ILE A 5 -6.54 24.31 -9.02
C ILE A 5 -7.06 25.09 -10.23
N GLY A 6 -6.38 26.17 -10.63
CA GLY A 6 -6.71 26.93 -11.84
C GLY A 6 -6.70 26.04 -13.08
N MET A 7 -5.68 25.19 -13.26
CA MET A 7 -5.65 24.23 -14.37
C MET A 7 -6.83 23.26 -14.34
N LEU A 8 -7.19 22.68 -13.18
CA LEU A 8 -8.31 21.76 -13.07
C LEU A 8 -9.67 22.42 -13.35
N LEU A 9 -9.82 23.69 -13.00
CA LEU A 9 -11.06 24.44 -13.22
C LEU A 9 -11.17 24.98 -14.64
N SER A 10 -10.05 25.36 -15.27
CA SER A 10 -10.02 25.96 -16.61
C SER A 10 -9.83 24.96 -17.74
N LEU A 11 -9.23 23.79 -17.46
CA LEU A 11 -8.81 22.82 -18.48
C LEU A 11 -9.40 21.45 -18.19
N LEU A 12 -10.34 21.00 -19.03
CA LEU A 12 -11.06 19.74 -18.83
C LEU A 12 -10.33 18.52 -19.39
N THR A 13 -9.27 18.71 -20.20
CA THR A 13 -8.57 17.60 -20.85
C THR A 13 -7.77 16.76 -19.84
N ARG A 14 -7.76 15.44 -20.05
CA ARG A 14 -7.04 14.48 -19.20
C ARG A 14 -5.54 14.79 -19.03
N THR A 15 -4.91 15.34 -20.07
CA THR A 15 -3.50 15.78 -20.02
C THR A 15 -3.30 16.88 -18.98
N TRP A 16 -4.18 17.88 -18.95
CA TRP A 16 -4.10 18.98 -18.00
C TRP A 16 -4.46 18.57 -16.59
N GLN A 17 -5.38 17.60 -16.42
CA GLN A 17 -5.64 16.99 -15.12
C GLN A 17 -4.39 16.27 -14.56
N LEU A 18 -3.65 15.55 -15.41
CA LEU A 18 -2.39 14.90 -15.04
C LEU A 18 -1.31 15.93 -14.65
N ILE A 19 -1.12 16.96 -15.48
CA ILE A 19 -0.15 18.03 -15.20
C ILE A 19 -0.55 18.75 -13.90
N ALA A 20 -1.82 19.08 -13.72
CA ALA A 20 -2.31 19.71 -12.50
C ALA A 20 -2.12 18.83 -11.26
N ALA A 21 -2.29 17.51 -11.38
CA ALA A 21 -1.99 16.59 -10.29
C ALA A 21 -0.49 16.61 -9.92
N VAL A 22 0.41 16.67 -10.90
CA VAL A 22 1.86 16.79 -10.67
C VAL A 22 2.20 18.15 -10.04
N VAL A 23 1.74 19.25 -10.62
CA VAL A 23 1.99 20.62 -10.11
C VAL A 23 1.38 20.80 -8.71
N GLY A 24 0.20 20.23 -8.48
CA GLY A 24 -0.47 20.21 -7.19
C GLY A 24 0.34 19.44 -6.14
N GLY A 25 0.83 18.24 -6.51
CA GLY A 25 1.69 17.42 -5.68
C GLY A 25 3.03 18.07 -5.34
N VAL A 26 3.70 18.69 -6.32
CA VAL A 26 4.93 19.47 -6.09
C VAL A 26 4.66 20.65 -5.17
N GLY A 27 3.58 21.40 -5.42
CA GLY A 27 3.20 22.53 -4.57
C GLY A 27 2.86 22.12 -3.14
N PHE A 28 2.22 20.96 -2.96
CA PHE A 28 1.99 20.39 -1.64
C PHE A 28 3.32 19.98 -0.99
N GLY A 29 4.18 19.26 -1.70
CA GLY A 29 5.51 18.86 -1.19
C GLY A 29 6.35 20.04 -0.70
N LEU A 30 6.37 21.15 -1.44
CA LEU A 30 7.06 22.38 -1.03
C LEU A 30 6.42 23.01 0.22
N PHE A 31 5.10 22.98 0.35
CA PHE A 31 4.41 23.46 1.57
C PHE A 31 4.80 22.63 2.80
N ILE A 32 4.95 21.33 2.61
CA ILE A 32 5.34 20.40 3.68
C ILE A 32 6.81 20.53 4.06
N ASP A 33 7.68 20.83 3.10
CA ASP A 33 9.09 21.10 3.35
C ASP A 33 9.29 22.32 4.27
N GLU A 34 8.46 23.35 4.10
CA GLU A 34 8.46 24.54 4.97
C GLU A 34 7.92 24.26 6.38
N LEU A 35 7.17 23.17 6.64
CA LEU A 35 6.69 22.85 7.99
C LEU A 35 7.83 22.62 8.98
N GLY A 36 8.95 22.02 8.55
CA GLY A 36 10.10 21.78 9.42
C GLY A 36 10.72 23.08 9.95
N LYS A 37 10.74 24.11 9.09
CA LYS A 37 11.23 25.45 9.42
C LYS A 37 10.35 26.13 10.46
N PHE A 38 9.03 26.05 10.34
CA PHE A 38 8.10 26.73 11.26
C PHE A 38 7.85 25.99 12.58
N LEU A 39 8.31 24.74 12.70
CA LEU A 39 8.12 23.93 13.90
C LEU A 39 9.11 24.27 15.02
N THR A 40 10.23 24.91 14.69
CA THR A 40 11.26 25.27 15.66
C THR A 40 11.56 26.77 15.60
N SER A 41 11.79 27.39 16.75
CA SER A 41 12.20 28.79 16.87
C SER A 41 13.46 29.11 16.06
N ASP A 42 14.29 28.08 15.83
CA ASP A 42 15.60 28.17 15.21
C ASP A 42 15.60 27.79 13.71
N ASN A 43 14.43 27.61 13.08
CA ASN A 43 14.30 27.26 11.66
C ASN A 43 15.04 25.97 11.24
N ASN A 44 15.07 24.95 12.10
CA ASN A 44 15.83 23.73 11.88
C ASN A 44 15.06 22.70 11.01
N TYR A 45 15.43 22.60 9.73
CA TYR A 45 14.91 21.63 8.77
C TYR A 45 15.08 20.16 9.20
N PHE A 46 16.11 19.84 10.00
CA PHE A 46 16.42 18.49 10.44
C PHE A 46 15.88 18.14 11.83
N PHE A 47 14.91 18.91 12.33
CA PHE A 47 14.23 18.57 13.57
C PHE A 47 13.58 17.19 13.45
N LYS A 48 14.02 16.23 14.28
CA LYS A 48 13.66 14.80 14.15
C LYS A 48 12.14 14.55 14.02
N PRO A 49 11.27 15.22 14.81
CA PRO A 49 9.82 15.04 14.68
C PRO A 49 9.23 15.45 13.32
N THR A 50 9.90 16.29 12.54
CA THR A 50 9.45 16.69 11.20
C THR A 50 9.26 15.47 10.29
N ALA A 51 10.18 14.49 10.32
CA ALA A 51 10.05 13.28 9.50
C ALA A 51 8.79 12.47 9.86
N SER A 52 8.47 12.37 11.16
CA SER A 52 7.27 11.70 11.65
C SER A 52 5.99 12.42 11.20
N LEU A 53 5.96 13.75 11.28
CA LEU A 53 4.80 14.55 10.86
C LEU A 53 4.55 14.43 9.35
N ILE A 54 5.61 14.56 8.55
CA ILE A 54 5.53 14.36 7.09
C ILE A 54 4.95 12.99 6.80
N TYR A 55 5.49 11.95 7.44
CA TYR A 55 5.06 10.56 7.27
C TYR A 55 3.60 10.34 7.70
N ALA A 56 3.20 10.84 8.87
CA ALA A 56 1.84 10.73 9.39
C ALA A 56 0.81 11.39 8.46
N MET A 57 1.17 12.53 7.87
CA MET A 57 0.31 13.20 6.91
C MET A 57 0.26 12.48 5.56
N PHE A 58 1.35 11.86 5.08
CA PHE A 58 1.28 10.95 3.94
C PHE A 58 0.36 9.75 4.21
N ILE A 59 0.41 9.18 5.42
CA ILE A 59 -0.53 8.14 5.84
C ILE A 59 -1.97 8.68 5.81
N ALA A 60 -2.23 9.85 6.40
CA ALA A 60 -3.56 10.44 6.43
C ALA A 60 -4.10 10.70 5.02
N LEU A 61 -3.28 11.25 4.12
CA LEU A 61 -3.63 11.43 2.70
C LEU A 61 -3.90 10.11 2.00
N TYR A 62 -3.05 9.10 2.23
CA TYR A 62 -3.24 7.77 1.66
C TYR A 62 -4.55 7.13 2.13
N LEU A 63 -4.83 7.16 3.44
CA LEU A 63 -6.05 6.62 4.03
C LEU A 63 -7.28 7.38 3.53
N THR A 64 -7.23 8.71 3.50
CA THR A 64 -8.30 9.56 2.98
C THR A 64 -8.58 9.23 1.51
N ALA A 65 -7.55 9.16 0.67
CA ALA A 65 -7.69 8.83 -0.75
C ALA A 65 -8.22 7.39 -0.96
N ARG A 66 -7.74 6.45 -0.15
CA ARG A 66 -8.20 5.05 -0.17
C ARG A 66 -9.67 4.95 0.22
N GLU A 67 -10.08 5.67 1.25
CA GLU A 67 -11.41 5.61 1.81
C GLU A 67 -12.42 6.34 0.93
N LEU A 68 -12.02 7.48 0.36
CA LEU A 68 -12.82 8.22 -0.63
C LEU A 68 -13.10 7.35 -1.88
N ARG A 69 -12.15 6.53 -2.31
CA ARG A 69 -12.34 5.57 -3.42
C ARG A 69 -13.23 4.38 -3.05
N ARG A 70 -13.28 3.97 -1.78
CA ARG A 70 -14.07 2.82 -1.32
C ARG A 70 -15.53 3.19 -1.04
N PHE A 71 -15.77 4.31 -0.39
CA PHE A 71 -17.13 4.71 -0.01
C PHE A 71 -17.96 5.24 -1.16
N ARG A 72 -17.34 5.90 -2.15
CA ARG A 72 -18.06 6.47 -3.28
C ARG A 72 -18.24 5.44 -4.39
N LYS A 73 -19.22 4.54 -4.23
CA LYS A 73 -19.77 3.80 -5.38
C LYS A 73 -20.41 4.83 -6.31
N LEU A 74 -20.01 4.80 -7.57
CA LEU A 74 -20.58 5.68 -8.59
C LEU A 74 -22.09 5.41 -8.70
N THR A 75 -22.89 6.46 -8.66
CA THR A 75 -24.32 6.39 -8.95
C THR A 75 -24.55 5.99 -10.41
N ALA A 76 -25.72 5.43 -10.73
CA ALA A 76 -26.06 5.08 -12.11
C ALA A 76 -25.91 6.26 -13.09
N ARG A 77 -26.21 7.48 -12.62
CA ARG A 77 -26.00 8.73 -13.37
C ARG A 77 -24.53 9.05 -13.58
N GLU A 78 -23.70 8.96 -12.53
CA GLU A 78 -22.25 9.21 -12.64
C GLU A 78 -21.59 8.17 -13.56
N ASN A 79 -22.03 6.91 -13.52
CA ASN A 79 -21.57 5.87 -14.45
C ASN A 79 -21.88 6.24 -15.91
N LEU A 80 -23.10 6.70 -16.20
CA LEU A 80 -23.45 7.17 -17.54
C LEU A 80 -22.62 8.40 -17.96
N VAL A 81 -22.42 9.37 -17.06
CA VAL A 81 -21.58 10.55 -17.33
C VAL A 81 -20.13 10.15 -17.62
N ASN A 82 -19.56 9.19 -16.88
CA ASN A 82 -18.22 8.67 -17.13
C ASN A 82 -18.13 7.96 -18.49
N ALA A 83 -19.17 7.22 -18.89
CA ALA A 83 -19.25 6.62 -20.21
C ALA A 83 -19.35 7.67 -21.34
N ILE A 84 -20.13 8.75 -21.13
CA ILE A 84 -20.18 9.89 -22.05
C ILE A 84 -18.81 10.57 -22.16
N GLU A 85 -18.12 10.78 -21.05
CA GLU A 85 -16.78 11.37 -21.06
C GLU A 85 -15.80 10.52 -21.86
N ALA A 86 -15.80 9.19 -21.65
CA ALA A 86 -14.99 8.27 -22.43
C ALA A 86 -15.39 8.21 -23.90
N SER A 87 -16.65 8.51 -24.23
CA SER A 87 -17.13 8.48 -25.62
C SER A 87 -16.49 9.59 -26.47
N LYS A 88 -15.94 10.64 -25.85
CA LYS A 88 -15.19 11.71 -26.54
C LYS A 88 -13.97 11.19 -27.29
N ASP A 89 -13.44 10.03 -26.89
CA ASP A 89 -12.30 9.39 -27.57
C ASP A 89 -12.74 8.61 -28.83
N LEU A 90 -14.01 8.23 -28.96
CA LEU A 90 -14.51 7.43 -30.11
C LEU A 90 -14.35 8.16 -31.47
N PRO A 91 -14.66 9.47 -31.60
CA PRO A 91 -14.47 10.19 -32.87
C PRO A 91 -13.00 10.50 -33.17
N LEU A 92 -12.13 10.49 -32.16
CA LEU A 92 -10.73 10.91 -32.29
C LEU A 92 -9.81 9.80 -32.80
N GLY A 93 -10.34 8.58 -32.97
CA GLY A 93 -9.63 7.44 -33.53
C GLY A 93 -9.77 6.18 -32.68
N PRO A 94 -8.84 5.23 -32.81
CA PRO A 94 -9.00 3.94 -32.18
C PRO A 94 -8.80 4.02 -30.66
N ILE A 95 -9.73 3.41 -29.93
CA ILE A 95 -9.74 3.43 -28.46
C ILE A 95 -8.84 2.33 -27.87
N SER A 96 -8.34 2.55 -26.65
CA SER A 96 -7.59 1.53 -25.92
C SER A 96 -8.51 0.42 -25.39
N ASN A 97 -7.99 -0.80 -25.27
CA ASN A 97 -8.72 -1.92 -24.64
C ASN A 97 -9.12 -1.61 -23.18
N VAL A 98 -8.28 -0.90 -22.44
CA VAL A 98 -8.54 -0.52 -21.05
C VAL A 98 -9.71 0.47 -20.99
N THR A 99 -9.70 1.51 -21.83
CA THR A 99 -10.79 2.49 -21.92
C THR A 99 -12.10 1.81 -22.31
N ARG A 100 -12.09 0.94 -23.34
CA ARG A 100 -13.27 0.19 -23.78
C ARG A 100 -13.86 -0.65 -22.66
N THR A 101 -13.03 -1.40 -21.94
CA THR A 101 -13.47 -2.28 -20.85
C THR A 101 -14.08 -1.48 -19.70
N HIS A 102 -13.47 -0.36 -19.31
CA HIS A 102 -14.02 0.52 -18.29
C HIS A 102 -15.33 1.18 -18.73
N ALA A 103 -15.42 1.63 -19.99
CA ALA A 103 -16.63 2.23 -20.53
C ALA A 103 -17.81 1.26 -20.53
N LEU A 104 -17.58 0.01 -20.96
CA LEU A 104 -18.61 -1.04 -20.91
C LEU A 104 -19.01 -1.37 -19.46
N ALA A 105 -18.04 -1.46 -18.54
CA ALA A 105 -18.34 -1.68 -17.11
C ALA A 105 -19.15 -0.53 -16.49
N TRP A 106 -18.89 0.72 -16.86
CA TRP A 106 -19.73 1.85 -16.44
C TRP A 106 -21.13 1.75 -17.04
N LEU A 107 -21.27 1.37 -18.30
CA LEU A 107 -22.57 1.18 -18.95
C LEU A 107 -23.35 -0.02 -18.39
N ASP A 108 -22.68 -1.05 -17.88
CA ASP A 108 -23.30 -2.17 -17.15
C ASP A 108 -23.86 -1.72 -15.80
N ALA A 109 -23.18 -0.77 -15.15
CA ALA A 109 -23.57 -0.20 -13.86
C ALA A 109 -24.43 1.08 -13.98
N ALA A 110 -24.78 1.48 -15.21
CA ALA A 110 -25.67 2.60 -15.49
C ALA A 110 -27.12 2.13 -15.63
N ASP A 111 -28.05 3.08 -15.70
CA ASP A 111 -29.45 2.77 -15.95
C ASP A 111 -29.64 2.26 -17.40
N THR A 112 -30.01 0.98 -17.54
CA THR A 112 -30.24 0.32 -18.83
C THR A 112 -31.49 0.81 -19.54
N SER A 113 -32.42 1.46 -18.83
CA SER A 113 -33.62 2.04 -19.44
C SER A 113 -33.32 3.34 -20.19
N HIS A 114 -32.18 3.99 -19.90
CA HIS A 114 -31.80 5.24 -20.53
C HIS A 114 -31.33 5.00 -21.99
N PRO A 115 -31.93 5.65 -23.01
CA PRO A 115 -31.60 5.41 -24.42
C PRO A 115 -30.12 5.59 -24.77
N LEU A 116 -29.47 6.59 -24.16
CA LEU A 116 -28.03 6.86 -24.34
C LEU A 116 -27.14 5.70 -23.89
N THR A 117 -27.53 4.93 -22.86
CA THR A 117 -26.75 3.79 -22.37
C THR A 117 -26.62 2.72 -23.46
N LEU A 118 -27.74 2.41 -24.12
CA LEU A 118 -27.79 1.43 -25.20
C LEU A 118 -27.05 1.92 -26.45
N PHE A 119 -27.19 3.21 -26.79
CA PHE A 119 -26.49 3.80 -27.92
C PHE A 119 -24.97 3.76 -27.72
N LEU A 120 -24.46 4.25 -26.59
CA LEU A 120 -23.02 4.29 -26.30
C LEU A 120 -22.43 2.88 -26.21
N ARG A 121 -23.16 1.92 -25.63
CA ARG A 121 -22.73 0.52 -25.58
C ARG A 121 -22.42 -0.03 -26.97
N ARG A 122 -23.34 0.12 -27.92
CA ARG A 122 -23.14 -0.33 -29.30
C ARG A 122 -21.92 0.34 -29.93
N GLN A 123 -21.73 1.63 -29.71
CA GLN A 123 -20.56 2.36 -30.24
C GLN A 123 -19.24 1.82 -29.68
N PHE A 124 -19.15 1.60 -28.37
CA PHE A 124 -17.95 1.00 -27.76
C PHE A 124 -17.74 -0.45 -28.18
N GLU A 125 -18.81 -1.22 -28.41
CA GLU A 125 -18.73 -2.59 -28.89
C GLU A 125 -18.17 -2.68 -30.31
N MET A 126 -18.63 -1.79 -31.20
CA MET A 126 -18.19 -1.69 -32.61
C MET A 126 -16.81 -1.04 -32.77
N ALA A 127 -16.36 -0.27 -31.80
CA ALA A 127 -15.05 0.37 -31.85
C ALA A 127 -13.93 -0.68 -31.82
N ASN A 128 -13.10 -0.69 -32.87
CA ASN A 128 -11.94 -1.56 -32.96
C ASN A 128 -10.88 -1.11 -31.94
N PRO A 129 -10.53 -1.93 -30.95
CA PRO A 129 -9.48 -1.57 -30.03
C PRO A 129 -8.15 -1.57 -30.76
N THR A 130 -7.37 -0.50 -30.63
CA THR A 130 -5.96 -0.56 -31.04
C THR A 130 -5.12 -1.22 -29.97
N LEU A 131 -4.07 -1.90 -30.42
CA LEU A 131 -2.94 -2.23 -29.56
C LEU A 131 -2.37 -0.91 -29.02
N GLU A 132 -2.45 -0.73 -27.70
CA GLU A 132 -1.96 0.47 -27.02
C GLU A 132 -0.57 0.85 -27.56
N ARG A 133 -0.42 2.08 -28.05
CA ARG A 133 0.87 2.62 -28.41
C ARG A 133 1.71 2.69 -27.13
N LYS A 134 2.61 1.73 -26.95
CA LYS A 134 3.43 1.62 -25.74
C LYS A 134 4.25 2.90 -25.60
N SER A 135 3.89 3.75 -24.65
CA SER A 135 4.71 4.90 -24.28
C SER A 135 6.08 4.41 -23.81
N ALA A 136 7.14 5.19 -24.08
CA ALA A 136 8.49 4.87 -23.61
C ALA A 136 8.51 4.66 -22.09
N LEU A 137 7.71 5.44 -21.34
CA LEU A 137 7.54 5.30 -19.90
C LEU A 137 6.88 3.98 -19.51
N THR A 138 5.86 3.52 -20.24
CA THR A 138 5.20 2.24 -19.92
C THR A 138 6.11 1.05 -20.25
N THR A 139 6.94 1.17 -21.29
CA THR A 139 7.92 0.14 -21.65
C THR A 139 9.01 0.03 -20.58
N LEU A 140 9.53 1.15 -20.08
CA LEU A 140 10.50 1.18 -18.97
C LEU A 140 9.90 0.57 -17.68
N LEU A 141 8.71 1.03 -17.30
CA LEU A 141 8.01 0.53 -16.10
C LEU A 141 7.71 -0.98 -16.19
N ASN A 142 7.31 -1.46 -17.37
CA ASN A 142 7.11 -2.89 -17.61
C ASN A 142 8.42 -3.68 -17.55
N GLY A 143 9.54 -3.10 -18.01
CA GLY A 143 10.87 -3.70 -17.86
C GLY A 143 11.26 -3.88 -16.39
N VAL A 144 11.06 -2.85 -15.56
CA VAL A 144 11.27 -2.93 -14.11
C VAL A 144 10.36 -3.98 -13.48
N ARG A 145 9.08 -3.99 -13.84
CA ARG A 145 8.09 -4.97 -13.33
C ARG A 145 8.45 -6.41 -13.70
N THR A 146 8.94 -6.63 -14.92
CA THR A 146 9.33 -7.96 -15.41
C THR A 146 10.59 -8.43 -14.70
N ARG A 147 11.60 -7.57 -14.55
CA ARG A 147 12.81 -7.88 -13.77
C ARG A 147 12.49 -8.20 -12.32
N TYR A 148 11.62 -7.41 -11.70
CA TYR A 148 11.14 -7.66 -10.35
C TYR A 148 10.42 -9.02 -10.24
N ALA A 149 9.54 -9.36 -11.20
CA ALA A 149 8.86 -10.65 -11.22
C ALA A 149 9.84 -11.83 -11.31
N ILE A 150 10.89 -11.73 -12.14
CA ILE A 150 11.93 -12.76 -12.25
C ILE A 150 12.65 -12.97 -10.91
N ILE A 151 13.00 -11.88 -10.21
CA ILE A 151 13.67 -11.95 -8.91
C ILE A 151 12.75 -12.60 -7.86
N VAL A 152 11.49 -12.16 -7.81
CA VAL A 152 10.52 -12.62 -6.79
C VAL A 152 10.10 -14.08 -7.00
N HIS A 153 10.05 -14.57 -8.25
CA HIS A 153 9.78 -15.99 -8.55
C HIS A 153 10.93 -16.93 -8.15
N GLY A 154 12.11 -16.39 -7.86
CA GLY A 154 13.25 -17.19 -7.42
C GLY A 154 12.95 -17.96 -6.14
N ARG A 155 13.23 -19.28 -6.11
CA ARG A 155 13.11 -20.11 -4.89
C ARG A 155 13.99 -19.57 -3.75
N TRP A 156 15.08 -18.90 -4.08
CA TRP A 156 15.96 -18.21 -3.13
C TRP A 156 15.25 -17.02 -2.47
N PHE A 157 14.55 -16.17 -3.23
CA PHE A 157 13.87 -14.99 -2.69
C PHE A 157 12.82 -15.37 -1.64
N ARG A 158 12.02 -16.41 -1.92
CA ARG A 158 11.08 -16.97 -0.93
C ARG A 158 11.79 -17.47 0.33
N ARG A 159 12.96 -18.11 0.21
CA ARG A 159 13.76 -18.55 1.37
C ARG A 159 14.30 -17.36 2.16
N VAL A 160 14.77 -16.31 1.49
CA VAL A 160 15.23 -15.07 2.13
C VAL A 160 14.11 -14.42 2.91
N ILE A 161 12.95 -14.18 2.30
CA ILE A 161 11.79 -13.59 2.99
C ILE A 161 11.39 -14.44 4.20
N THR A 162 11.30 -15.76 4.01
CA THR A 162 10.95 -16.67 5.11
C THR A 162 11.99 -16.62 6.22
N GLY A 163 13.28 -16.56 5.87
CA GLY A 163 14.38 -16.43 6.82
C GLY A 163 14.34 -15.12 7.59
N VAL A 164 14.08 -13.99 6.92
CA VAL A 164 13.91 -12.67 7.55
C VAL A 164 12.78 -12.70 8.57
N PHE A 165 11.60 -13.22 8.20
CA PHE A 165 10.48 -13.33 9.14
C PHE A 165 10.72 -14.34 10.27
N LEU A 166 11.48 -15.41 10.02
CA LEU A 166 11.88 -16.36 11.05
C LEU A 166 12.82 -15.70 12.07
N LEU A 167 13.81 -14.94 11.59
CA LEU A 167 14.73 -14.18 12.43
C LEU A 167 14.00 -13.09 13.22
N GLN A 168 13.07 -12.38 12.58
CA GLN A 168 12.22 -11.40 13.25
C GLN A 168 11.35 -12.05 14.33
N ALA A 169 10.73 -13.20 14.06
CA ALA A 169 9.97 -13.95 15.05
C ALA A 169 10.85 -14.39 16.22
N ALA A 170 12.07 -14.88 15.96
CA ALA A 170 13.02 -15.23 17.01
C ALA A 170 13.42 -14.02 17.85
N GLY A 171 13.69 -12.87 17.21
CA GLY A 171 13.98 -11.61 17.89
C GLY A 171 12.86 -11.17 18.81
N VAL A 172 11.60 -11.28 18.37
CA VAL A 172 10.42 -10.98 19.19
C VAL A 172 10.33 -11.93 20.39
N VAL A 173 10.53 -13.23 20.19
CA VAL A 173 10.50 -14.21 21.29
C VAL A 173 11.59 -13.93 22.32
N LEU A 174 12.81 -13.62 21.86
CA LEU A 174 13.91 -13.22 22.75
C LEU A 174 13.61 -11.93 23.49
N PHE A 175 13.06 -10.92 22.81
CA PHE A 175 12.67 -9.66 23.42
C PHE A 175 11.61 -9.84 24.51
N VAL A 176 10.57 -10.63 24.24
CA VAL A 176 9.53 -10.95 25.23
C VAL A 176 10.12 -11.76 26.39
N GLY A 177 10.98 -12.74 26.10
CA GLY A 177 11.67 -13.53 27.11
C GLY A 177 12.55 -12.69 28.03
N TYR A 178 13.35 -11.78 27.45
CA TYR A 178 14.16 -10.82 28.21
C TYR A 178 13.28 -9.94 29.10
N SER A 179 12.20 -9.39 28.56
CA SER A 179 11.26 -8.54 29.31
C SER A 179 10.64 -9.29 30.50
N LEU A 180 10.33 -10.58 30.34
CA LEU A 180 9.82 -11.43 31.41
C LEU A 180 10.88 -11.71 32.49
N VAL A 181 12.14 -11.92 32.10
CA VAL A 181 13.25 -12.11 33.05
C VAL A 181 13.47 -10.85 33.89
N ILE A 182 13.46 -9.66 33.27
CA ILE A 182 13.56 -8.39 33.99
C ILE A 182 12.38 -8.22 34.96
N ALA A 183 11.15 -8.48 34.51
CA ALA A 183 9.97 -8.39 35.38
C ALA A 183 10.01 -9.38 36.56
N ALA A 184 10.45 -10.62 36.32
CA ALA A 184 10.59 -11.63 37.37
C ALA A 184 11.72 -11.30 38.36
N GLY A 185 12.86 -10.81 37.87
CA GLY A 185 13.98 -10.35 38.69
C GLY A 185 13.59 -9.15 39.56
N ALA A 186 12.80 -8.22 39.00
CA ALA A 186 12.24 -7.10 39.75
C ALA A 186 11.30 -7.57 40.87
N ALA A 187 10.42 -8.53 40.58
CA ALA A 187 9.52 -9.12 41.59
C ALA A 187 10.29 -9.92 42.67
N ALA A 188 11.42 -10.52 42.32
CA ALA A 188 12.29 -11.24 43.25
C ALA A 188 13.22 -10.33 44.07
N GLY A 189 13.17 -9.01 43.87
CA GLY A 189 13.95 -8.03 44.65
C GLY A 189 15.37 -7.75 44.13
N SER A 190 15.71 -8.14 42.89
CA SER A 190 16.99 -7.75 42.27
C SER A 190 17.02 -6.25 42.01
N THR A 191 18.04 -5.57 42.55
CA THR A 191 18.20 -4.10 42.44
C THR A 191 18.37 -3.63 41.01
N ASP A 192 19.11 -4.39 40.19
CA ASP A 192 19.40 -4.03 38.80
C ASP A 192 18.14 -4.19 37.92
N ALA A 193 17.41 -5.30 38.09
CA ALA A 193 16.16 -5.54 37.39
C ALA A 193 15.06 -4.54 37.82
N LEU A 194 15.03 -4.16 39.10
CA LEU A 194 14.13 -3.11 39.60
C LEU A 194 14.43 -1.75 38.97
N ALA A 195 15.71 -1.39 38.81
CA ALA A 195 16.11 -0.13 38.20
C ALA A 195 15.69 -0.07 36.72
N GLU A 196 15.94 -1.14 35.95
CA GLU A 196 15.58 -1.23 34.54
C GLU A 196 14.05 -1.27 34.34
N PHE A 197 13.33 -2.04 35.18
CA PHE A 197 11.88 -2.08 35.16
C PHE A 197 11.27 -0.72 35.49
N ASN A 198 11.76 -0.02 36.52
CA ASN A 198 11.30 1.33 36.86
C ASN A 198 11.66 2.37 35.80
N ALA A 199 12.81 2.26 35.15
CA ALA A 199 13.17 3.12 34.02
C ALA A 199 12.18 2.94 32.86
N THR A 200 11.77 1.69 32.59
CA THR A 200 10.74 1.36 31.59
C THR A 200 9.36 1.87 32.01
N LEU A 201 8.99 1.79 33.29
CA LEU A 201 7.72 2.34 33.78
C LEU A 201 7.64 3.86 33.67
N ARG A 202 8.77 4.54 33.94
CA ARG A 202 8.91 5.99 33.80
C ARG A 202 9.10 6.45 32.36
N ALA A 203 9.21 5.50 31.43
CA ALA A 203 9.29 5.80 30.02
C ALA A 203 8.07 6.60 29.58
N GLY A 204 8.31 7.62 28.75
CA GLY A 204 7.24 8.46 28.22
C GLY A 204 6.25 7.67 27.34
N PRO A 205 5.11 8.28 26.99
CA PRO A 205 4.04 7.63 26.22
C PRO A 205 4.51 7.07 24.87
N ILE A 206 5.52 7.70 24.26
CA ILE A 206 6.11 7.26 22.97
C ILE A 206 6.71 5.85 23.06
N LEU A 207 7.38 5.52 24.17
CA LEU A 207 7.98 4.19 24.34
C LEU A 207 6.88 3.14 24.54
N TRP A 208 5.85 3.45 25.35
CA TRP A 208 4.72 2.55 25.56
C TRP A 208 3.92 2.26 24.28
N THR A 209 3.68 3.27 23.43
CA THR A 209 3.00 3.06 22.14
C THR A 209 3.85 2.23 21.19
N THR A 210 5.15 2.49 21.13
CA THR A 210 6.09 1.73 20.30
C THR A 210 6.20 0.28 20.75
N LEU A 211 6.27 0.03 22.07
CA LEU A 211 6.29 -1.30 22.65
C LEU A 211 4.99 -2.07 22.36
N ALA A 212 3.83 -1.46 22.61
CA ALA A 212 2.54 -2.07 22.31
C ALA A 212 2.41 -2.41 20.82
N GLY A 213 2.78 -1.49 19.93
CA GLY A 213 2.79 -1.72 18.48
C GLY A 213 3.73 -2.85 18.07
N THR A 214 4.96 -2.86 18.59
CA THR A 214 5.96 -3.90 18.31
C THR A 214 5.50 -5.27 18.79
N LEU A 215 4.80 -5.35 19.93
CA LEU A 215 4.20 -6.60 20.40
C LEU A 215 3.10 -7.10 19.46
N VAL A 216 2.26 -6.21 18.94
CA VAL A 216 1.22 -6.58 17.95
C VAL A 216 1.87 -7.06 16.65
N VAL A 217 2.85 -6.33 16.12
CA VAL A 217 3.63 -6.74 14.93
C VAL A 217 4.30 -8.09 15.16
N GLY A 218 4.92 -8.27 16.32
CA GLY A 218 5.58 -9.50 16.72
C GLY A 218 4.62 -10.69 16.82
N ALA A 219 3.45 -10.49 17.41
CA ALA A 219 2.41 -11.51 17.48
C ALA A 219 1.98 -11.98 16.08
N PHE A 220 1.68 -11.06 15.16
CA PHE A 220 1.34 -11.42 13.78
C PHE A 220 2.51 -12.10 13.05
N THR A 221 3.74 -11.72 13.34
CA THR A 221 4.95 -12.35 12.77
C THR A 221 5.09 -13.79 13.24
N VAL A 222 4.96 -14.05 14.55
CA VAL A 222 5.01 -15.40 15.12
C VAL A 222 3.85 -16.26 14.58
N ILE A 223 2.64 -15.71 14.49
CA ILE A 223 1.47 -16.37 13.89
C ILE A 223 1.76 -16.73 12.42
N GLY A 224 2.33 -15.81 11.65
CA GLY A 224 2.69 -16.04 10.26
C GLY A 224 3.71 -17.18 10.12
N VAL A 225 4.75 -17.19 10.95
CA VAL A 225 5.76 -18.26 10.98
C VAL A 225 5.14 -19.61 11.33
N ALA A 226 4.30 -19.67 12.36
CA ALA A 226 3.61 -20.90 12.75
C ALA A 226 2.71 -21.44 11.61
N GLN A 227 2.08 -20.54 10.85
CA GLN A 227 1.20 -20.89 9.74
C GLN A 227 1.94 -21.33 8.47
N LEU A 228 3.26 -21.11 8.35
CA LEU A 228 4.05 -21.54 7.18
C LEU A 228 3.98 -23.05 6.96
N ARG A 229 3.85 -23.84 8.04
CA ARG A 229 3.72 -25.32 7.96
C ARG A 229 2.37 -25.78 7.42
N GLY A 230 1.31 -24.97 7.58
CA GLY A 230 -0.05 -25.34 7.19
C GLY A 230 -0.51 -24.71 5.88
N SER A 231 -0.51 -23.37 5.79
CA SER A 231 -1.00 -22.65 4.60
C SER A 231 -0.18 -21.40 4.36
N ARG A 232 0.60 -21.41 3.27
CA ARG A 232 1.44 -20.28 2.84
C ARG A 232 0.63 -18.99 2.65
N HIS A 233 -0.58 -19.11 2.11
CA HIS A 233 -1.47 -17.96 1.92
C HIS A 233 -1.82 -17.27 3.25
N ARG A 234 -2.14 -18.05 4.29
CA ARG A 234 -2.46 -17.49 5.60
C ARG A 234 -1.22 -16.89 6.27
N ALA A 235 -0.07 -17.56 6.14
CA ALA A 235 1.21 -17.03 6.59
C ALA A 235 1.55 -15.68 5.96
N TYR A 236 1.47 -15.56 4.63
CA TYR A 236 1.75 -14.30 3.93
C TYR A 236 0.74 -13.20 4.27
N ARG A 237 -0.51 -13.54 4.58
CA ARG A 237 -1.50 -12.56 5.06
C ARG A 237 -1.17 -12.05 6.46
N ALA A 238 -0.73 -12.94 7.36
CA ALA A 238 -0.29 -12.55 8.70
C ALA A 238 0.95 -11.66 8.63
N PHE A 239 1.94 -11.98 7.80
CA PHE A 239 3.09 -11.11 7.56
C PHE A 239 2.71 -9.77 6.93
N GLU A 240 1.76 -9.76 5.98
CA GLU A 240 1.25 -8.50 5.42
C GLU A 240 0.62 -7.64 6.52
N THR A 241 -0.18 -8.24 7.41
CA THR A 241 -0.78 -7.51 8.54
C THR A 241 0.27 -6.99 9.51
N ALA A 242 1.30 -7.79 9.81
CA ALA A 242 2.42 -7.35 10.65
C ALA A 242 3.10 -6.10 10.06
N VAL A 243 3.50 -6.16 8.78
CA VAL A 243 4.16 -5.03 8.08
C VAL A 243 3.24 -3.81 7.97
N LEU A 244 1.94 -4.01 7.75
CA LEU A 244 0.98 -2.90 7.72
C LEU A 244 0.81 -2.24 9.09
N VAL A 245 0.75 -3.01 10.17
CA VAL A 245 0.69 -2.47 11.53
C VAL A 245 1.99 -1.72 11.85
N ASP A 246 3.13 -2.26 11.45
CA ASP A 246 4.43 -1.62 11.64
C ASP A 246 4.50 -0.25 10.94
N LEU A 247 4.19 -0.23 9.62
CA LEU A 247 4.16 1.00 8.82
C LEU A 247 3.17 2.04 9.36
N LEU A 248 1.98 1.64 9.82
CA LEU A 248 0.93 2.57 10.22
C LEU A 248 1.02 3.02 11.67
N LEU A 249 1.45 2.13 12.57
CA LEU A 249 1.37 2.35 14.01
C LEU A 249 2.74 2.52 14.65
N VAL A 250 3.75 1.71 14.31
CA VAL A 250 5.07 1.75 14.98
C VAL A 250 5.95 2.83 14.37
N GLN A 251 6.05 2.82 13.05
CA GLN A 251 6.95 3.67 12.28
C GLN A 251 6.79 5.18 12.52
N PRO A 252 5.58 5.76 12.67
CA PRO A 252 5.45 7.18 12.99
C PRO A 252 6.17 7.54 14.31
N PHE A 253 6.11 6.67 15.32
CA PHE A 253 6.79 6.92 16.60
C PHE A 253 8.29 6.67 16.50
N THR A 254 8.72 5.65 15.76
CA THR A 254 10.15 5.43 15.48
C THR A 254 10.78 6.65 14.81
N LEU A 255 10.08 7.27 13.86
CA LEU A 255 10.53 8.48 13.17
C LEU A 255 10.62 9.70 14.08
N LEU A 256 9.92 9.74 15.22
CA LEU A 256 10.08 10.84 16.21
C LEU A 256 11.50 10.85 16.79
N ASP A 257 12.09 9.67 16.98
CA ASP A 257 13.44 9.54 17.54
C ASP A 257 14.52 9.43 16.46
N SER A 258 14.27 8.63 15.41
CA SER A 258 15.26 8.41 14.36
C SER A 258 15.34 9.54 13.33
N GLY A 259 14.29 10.34 13.16
CA GLY A 259 14.18 11.33 12.08
C GLY A 259 14.23 10.70 10.68
N PHE A 260 14.76 11.44 9.71
CA PHE A 260 14.86 11.00 8.30
C PHE A 260 15.62 9.68 8.05
N PRO A 261 16.72 9.33 8.77
CA PRO A 261 17.35 8.03 8.64
C PRO A 261 16.41 6.82 8.80
N GLY A 262 15.37 6.97 9.63
CA GLY A 262 14.34 5.95 9.83
C GLY A 262 13.49 5.67 8.59
N LEU A 263 13.48 6.54 7.57
CA LEU A 263 12.79 6.30 6.31
C LEU A 263 13.39 5.12 5.53
N THR A 264 14.65 4.77 5.79
CA THR A 264 15.28 3.57 5.20
C THR A 264 14.46 2.33 5.54
N GLN A 265 14.03 2.21 6.80
CA GLN A 265 13.20 1.10 7.27
C GLN A 265 11.83 1.11 6.55
N VAL A 266 11.20 2.28 6.40
CA VAL A 266 9.95 2.43 5.64
C VAL A 266 10.06 1.86 4.23
N PHE A 267 11.15 2.15 3.52
CA PHE A 267 11.34 1.63 2.16
C PHE A 267 11.54 0.11 2.14
N ILE A 268 12.24 -0.44 3.13
CA ILE A 268 12.38 -1.90 3.31
C ILE A 268 11.00 -2.54 3.54
N ASP A 269 10.20 -1.97 4.44
CA ASP A 269 8.88 -2.49 4.77
C ASP A 269 7.89 -2.36 3.61
N LEU A 270 7.95 -1.27 2.84
CA LEU A 270 7.20 -1.14 1.59
C LEU A 270 7.62 -2.19 0.55
N ALA A 271 8.91 -2.46 0.40
CA ALA A 271 9.40 -3.50 -0.50
C ALA A 271 8.95 -4.90 -0.06
N LEU A 272 8.99 -5.19 1.24
CA LEU A 272 8.45 -6.41 1.83
C LEU A 272 6.93 -6.52 1.59
N LEU A 273 6.19 -5.43 1.79
CA LEU A 273 4.74 -5.40 1.57
C LEU A 273 4.38 -5.70 0.11
N VAL A 274 5.07 -5.09 -0.85
CA VAL A 274 4.88 -5.34 -2.29
C VAL A 274 5.22 -6.80 -2.63
N SER A 275 6.30 -7.33 -2.06
CA SER A 275 6.73 -8.73 -2.24
C SER A 275 5.69 -9.71 -1.71
N LEU A 276 5.21 -9.51 -0.48
CA LEU A 276 4.19 -10.37 0.14
C LEU A 276 2.89 -10.35 -0.65
N ARG A 277 2.42 -9.18 -1.07
CA ARG A 277 1.21 -9.06 -1.90
C ARG A 277 1.34 -9.76 -3.24
N TYR A 278 2.52 -9.71 -3.84
CA TYR A 278 2.80 -10.42 -5.08
C TYR A 278 2.75 -11.94 -4.86
N MET A 279 3.43 -12.45 -3.83
CA MET A 279 3.46 -13.88 -3.49
C MET A 279 2.08 -14.42 -3.12
N GLN A 280 1.25 -13.64 -2.41
CA GLN A 280 -0.13 -14.02 -2.12
C GLN A 280 -0.97 -14.18 -3.40
N ARG A 281 -0.84 -13.26 -4.37
CA ARG A 281 -1.56 -13.35 -5.64
C ARG A 281 -1.17 -14.59 -6.43
N GLU A 282 0.11 -14.94 -6.43
CA GLU A 282 0.62 -16.14 -7.09
C GLU A 282 0.06 -17.43 -6.46
N GLU A 283 0.03 -17.52 -5.13
CA GLU A 283 -0.56 -18.67 -4.41
C GLU A 283 -2.07 -18.82 -4.68
N VAL A 284 -2.81 -17.73 -4.86
CA VAL A 284 -4.23 -17.77 -5.25
C VAL A 284 -4.37 -18.29 -6.69
N LEU A 285 -3.57 -17.79 -7.62
CA LEU A 285 -3.60 -18.23 -9.02
C LEU A 285 -3.26 -19.73 -9.15
N LEU A 286 -2.23 -20.20 -8.44
CA LEU A 286 -1.86 -21.62 -8.44
C LEU A 286 -3.00 -22.51 -7.91
N LYS A 287 -3.72 -22.09 -6.87
CA LYS A 287 -4.87 -22.84 -6.35
C LYS A 287 -6.02 -22.92 -7.34
N VAL A 288 -6.29 -21.82 -8.06
CA VAL A 288 -7.34 -21.80 -9.10
C VAL A 288 -6.98 -22.74 -10.25
N LEU A 289 -5.73 -22.73 -10.72
CA LEU A 289 -5.27 -23.61 -11.80
C LEU A 289 -5.29 -25.10 -11.41
N HIS A 290 -4.82 -25.44 -10.21
CA HIS A 290 -4.89 -26.84 -9.74
C HIS A 290 -6.34 -27.28 -9.51
N GLY A 291 -7.22 -26.38 -9.03
CA GLY A 291 -8.64 -26.67 -8.85
C GLY A 291 -9.44 -26.79 -10.15
N SER A 292 -9.02 -26.14 -11.25
CA SER A 292 -9.62 -26.36 -12.56
C SER A 292 -9.19 -27.68 -13.18
N THR A 293 -7.93 -28.09 -12.95
CA THR A 293 -7.39 -29.34 -13.50
C THR A 293 -8.05 -30.56 -12.85
N SER A 294 -8.27 -30.53 -11.53
CA SER A 294 -8.97 -31.62 -10.83
C SER A 294 -10.46 -31.73 -11.16
N ARG A 295 -11.14 -30.62 -11.51
CA ARG A 295 -12.54 -30.67 -12.00
C ARG A 295 -12.67 -31.27 -13.39
N VAL A 296 -11.65 -31.14 -14.24
CA VAL A 296 -11.66 -31.74 -15.58
C VAL A 296 -11.46 -33.26 -15.49
N GLU A 297 -10.60 -33.73 -14.59
CA GLU A 297 -10.41 -35.18 -14.36
C GLU A 297 -11.65 -35.86 -13.75
N ILE A 298 -12.39 -35.18 -12.85
CA ILE A 298 -13.64 -35.73 -12.27
C ILE A 298 -14.80 -35.71 -13.28
N SER A 299 -14.76 -34.86 -14.30
CA SER A 299 -15.78 -34.82 -15.36
C SER A 299 -15.51 -35.80 -16.51
N THR A 300 -14.36 -36.48 -16.50
CA THR A 300 -13.93 -37.43 -17.55
C THR A 300 -13.79 -38.87 -17.05
N ALA A 301 -14.17 -39.13 -15.80
CA ALA A 301 -14.33 -40.45 -15.19
C ALA A 301 -15.81 -40.71 -14.89
#